data_AF-A0A259KTP0-F1
#
_entry.id   AF-A0A259KTP0-F1
#
_cell.length_a   1.000
_cell.length_b   1.000
_cell.length_c   1.000
_cell.angle_alpha   90.00
_cell.angle_beta   90.00
_cell.angle_gamma   90.00
#
_symmetry.space_group_name_H-M   'P 1'
#
loop_
_entity.id
_entity.type
_entity.pdbx_description
1 polymer ?
#
loop_
_entity_poly.entity_id
_entity_poly.type
_entity_poly.pdbx_seq_one_letter_code
_entity_poly.pdbx_strand_id
1 'polypeptide(L)'
;MCVACGCGSDAVTLSGPDAAQAGQGAHSHSHERAPDDGAHQHGHAHGHSHSHDPGEPAQPQHSHAPGLDARRMVEIEQNILAKNDGFAAQNRVRLAADGVFALNLLAGPGAGKTTLLVETLKALVGRVSAAVIEGDQQTANDADRIRAVGFPAVQINTGKGCHLDAHMVGHAMDRLPLPAGGVLFIENVGNLVCPAAFDLGEDKRITLLSVT
;
A
#
# COMPACT_ATOMS: atom_id res chain seq x y z
N MET A 1 12.94 11.04 7.13
CA MET A 1 12.06 9.97 6.63
C MET A 1 12.46 9.68 5.20
N CYS A 2 12.72 8.42 4.85
CA CYS A 2 13.12 8.07 3.49
C CYS A 2 11.87 8.08 2.61
N VAL A 3 11.71 9.14 1.81
CA VAL A 3 10.59 9.31 0.87
C VAL A 3 10.61 8.31 -0.29
N ALA A 4 11.76 7.66 -0.54
CA ALA A 4 11.92 6.67 -1.60
C ALA A 4 11.28 5.31 -1.27
N CYS A 5 11.27 4.91 0.01
CA CYS A 5 10.88 3.55 0.41
C CYS A 5 9.54 3.49 1.18
N GLY A 6 8.92 4.63 1.51
CA GLY A 6 7.63 4.65 2.20
C GLY A 6 7.62 4.04 3.61
N CYS A 7 8.76 3.68 4.19
CA CYS A 7 8.90 3.13 5.56
C CYS A 7 8.69 4.20 6.65
N GLY A 8 7.56 4.89 6.62
CA GLY A 8 7.08 5.71 7.73
C GLY A 8 6.68 4.82 8.90
N SER A 9 7.00 5.23 10.12
CA SER A 9 6.73 4.51 11.38
C SER A 9 5.25 4.55 11.82
N ASP A 10 4.32 4.58 10.88
CA ASP A 10 2.90 4.47 11.20
C ASP A 10 2.53 2.98 11.29
N ALA A 11 1.73 2.63 12.31
CA ALA A 11 1.46 1.23 12.62
C ALA A 11 0.62 0.58 11.51
N VAL A 12 1.19 -0.41 10.83
CA VAL A 12 0.42 -1.34 9.99
C VAL A 12 -0.53 -2.12 10.90
N THR A 13 -1.82 -2.12 10.60
CA THR A 13 -2.82 -2.84 11.39
C THR A 13 -3.53 -3.91 10.56
N LEU A 14 -3.88 -5.01 11.24
CA LEU A 14 -4.55 -6.16 10.66
C LEU A 14 -5.87 -6.37 11.38
N SER A 15 -7.00 -6.22 10.67
CA SER A 15 -8.33 -6.42 11.22
C SER A 15 -8.97 -7.69 10.64
N GLY A 16 -9.30 -8.64 11.53
CA GLY A 16 -9.96 -9.90 11.18
C GLY A 16 -11.49 -9.87 11.37
N PRO A 17 -12.20 -10.98 11.10
CA PRO A 17 -13.65 -11.11 11.29
C PRO A 17 -14.13 -10.93 12.75
N ASP A 18 -13.24 -11.05 13.73
CA ASP A 18 -13.60 -10.94 15.15
C ASP A 18 -13.31 -9.56 15.79
N ALA A 19 -12.98 -8.53 15.00
CA ALA A 19 -12.61 -7.22 15.52
C ALA A 19 -13.83 -6.28 15.67
N ALA A 20 -14.69 -6.55 16.65
CA ALA A 20 -15.71 -5.60 17.11
C ALA A 20 -15.25 -4.85 18.37
N GLN A 21 -15.29 -3.52 18.27
CA GLN A 21 -15.29 -2.52 19.34
C GLN A 21 -14.00 -2.23 20.13
N ALA A 22 -13.37 -1.11 19.78
CA ALA A 22 -12.83 -0.17 20.77
C ALA A 22 -12.88 1.26 20.18
N GLY A 23 -13.89 2.03 20.58
CA GLY A 23 -14.01 3.44 20.21
C GLY A 23 -13.10 4.33 21.04
N GLN A 24 -12.52 5.35 20.39
CA GLN A 24 -11.84 6.53 20.95
C GLN A 24 -11.98 7.60 19.86
N GLY A 25 -12.63 8.75 20.05
CA GLY A 25 -12.46 9.71 21.13
C GLY A 25 -12.06 11.02 20.44
N ALA A 26 -13.05 11.87 20.15
CA ALA A 26 -12.87 13.12 19.41
C ALA A 26 -12.04 14.13 20.22
N HIS A 27 -11.01 14.71 19.59
CA HIS A 27 -10.31 15.88 20.12
C HIS A 27 -10.30 17.00 19.07
N SER A 28 -11.22 17.95 19.24
CA SER A 28 -11.23 19.23 18.56
C SER A 28 -10.35 20.23 19.33
N HIS A 29 -9.43 20.88 18.63
CA HIS A 29 -8.76 22.08 19.14
C HIS A 29 -9.04 23.24 18.18
N SER A 30 -9.97 24.10 18.62
CA SER A 30 -10.23 25.42 18.07
C SER A 30 -9.25 26.43 18.69
N HIS A 31 -8.51 27.17 17.87
CA HIS A 31 -7.83 28.38 18.30
C HIS A 31 -8.53 29.59 17.70
N GLU A 32 -9.20 30.35 18.56
CA GLU A 32 -9.67 31.69 18.31
C GLU A 32 -8.47 32.65 18.16
N ARG A 33 -8.50 33.51 17.14
CA ARG A 33 -7.64 34.70 17.05
C ARG A 33 -8.52 35.91 16.75
N ALA A 34 -8.49 36.87 17.67
CA ALA A 34 -8.97 38.23 17.49
C ALA A 34 -7.76 39.17 17.27
N PRO A 35 -7.97 40.38 16.72
CA PRO A 35 -7.03 41.07 15.83
C PRO A 35 -6.07 42.00 16.59
N ASP A 36 -4.91 42.28 16.00
CA ASP A 36 -4.16 43.48 16.37
C ASP A 36 -3.58 44.15 15.12
N ASP A 37 -3.75 45.47 15.11
CA ASP A 37 -3.46 46.41 14.04
C ASP A 37 -1.96 46.75 13.99
N GLY A 38 -1.38 46.82 12.80
CA GLY A 38 0.03 47.20 12.66
C GLY A 38 0.48 47.35 11.22
N ALA A 39 0.18 48.50 10.63
CA ALA A 39 0.62 48.90 9.30
C ALA A 39 2.14 49.21 9.29
N HIS A 40 2.91 48.44 8.52
CA HIS A 40 4.23 48.88 8.04
C HIS A 40 4.45 48.43 6.58
N GLN A 41 4.55 49.40 5.68
CA GLN A 41 5.01 49.25 4.30
C GLN A 41 6.54 49.35 4.28
N HIS A 42 7.23 48.36 3.71
CA HIS A 42 8.53 48.55 3.09
C HIS A 42 8.65 47.64 1.86
N GLY A 43 8.78 48.28 0.69
CA GLY A 43 9.09 47.60 -0.56
C GLY A 43 10.60 47.44 -0.72
N HIS A 44 11.03 46.22 -1.03
CA HIS A 44 12.34 45.97 -1.61
C HIS A 44 12.21 44.94 -2.73
N ALA A 45 12.48 45.40 -3.95
CA ALA A 45 12.69 44.56 -5.11
C ALA A 45 14.10 43.96 -5.03
N HIS A 46 14.18 42.63 -5.01
CA HIS A 46 15.44 41.91 -5.24
C HIS A 46 15.34 41.17 -6.57
N GLY A 47 15.93 41.77 -7.61
CA GLY A 47 16.29 41.06 -8.82
C GLY A 47 17.55 40.24 -8.55
N HIS A 48 17.41 38.91 -8.50
CA HIS A 48 18.55 38.00 -8.51
C HIS A 48 18.81 37.56 -9.94
N SER A 49 19.84 38.13 -10.55
CA SER A 49 20.42 37.64 -11.80
C SER A 49 21.29 36.43 -11.47
N HIS A 50 20.83 35.23 -11.81
CA HIS A 50 21.67 34.03 -11.81
C HIS A 50 22.43 33.94 -13.15
N SER A 51 23.74 34.16 -13.08
CA SER A 51 24.67 33.82 -14.16
C SER A 51 24.94 32.31 -14.12
N HIS A 52 24.58 31.61 -15.19
CA HIS A 52 24.93 30.20 -15.38
C HIS A 52 26.29 30.09 -16.07
N ASP A 53 27.24 29.47 -15.39
CA ASP A 53 28.54 29.04 -15.92
C ASP A 53 28.36 27.66 -16.60
N PRO A 54 28.70 27.47 -17.89
CA PRO A 54 28.52 26.20 -18.57
C PRO A 54 29.75 25.31 -18.39
N GLY A 55 29.78 24.50 -17.33
CA GLY A 55 30.98 23.71 -17.02
C GLY A 55 30.84 22.43 -16.20
N GLU A 56 29.64 21.97 -15.83
CA GLU A 56 29.51 20.70 -15.07
C GLU A 56 28.56 19.70 -15.73
N PRO A 57 28.93 18.41 -15.82
CA PRO A 57 28.06 17.37 -16.34
C PRO A 57 26.86 17.22 -15.41
N ALA A 58 25.66 17.30 -16.00
CA ALA A 58 24.38 17.23 -15.31
C ALA A 58 24.32 16.02 -14.37
N GLN A 59 24.43 16.28 -13.06
CA GLN A 59 24.04 15.29 -12.07
C GLN A 59 22.52 15.06 -12.21
N PRO A 60 22.05 13.80 -12.20
CA PRO A 60 20.62 13.52 -12.15
C PRO A 60 20.09 13.98 -10.79
N GLN A 61 19.72 15.25 -10.72
CA GLN A 61 18.91 15.79 -9.66
C GLN A 61 17.56 15.11 -9.82
N HIS A 62 17.22 14.17 -8.93
CA HIS A 62 15.86 13.90 -8.42
C HIS A 62 15.90 12.63 -7.56
N SER A 63 16.38 12.72 -6.31
CA SER A 63 16.12 11.75 -5.23
C SER A 63 16.47 12.36 -3.88
N HIS A 64 15.47 12.88 -3.16
CA HIS A 64 15.65 13.62 -1.91
C HIS A 64 15.73 12.67 -0.69
N ALA A 65 16.89 12.04 -0.47
CA ALA A 65 17.29 11.56 0.86
C ALA A 65 18.60 12.27 1.25
N PRO A 66 18.55 13.31 2.11
CA PRO A 66 19.75 14.06 2.48
C PRO A 66 20.82 13.16 3.08
N GLY A 67 22.05 13.19 2.54
CA GLY A 67 23.23 12.55 3.14
C GLY A 67 23.54 11.11 2.69
N LEU A 68 22.84 10.57 1.69
CA LEU A 68 23.17 9.27 1.09
C LEU A 68 23.66 9.46 -0.34
N ASP A 69 24.78 8.82 -0.70
CA ASP A 69 25.17 8.73 -2.11
C ASP A 69 24.25 7.76 -2.87
N ALA A 70 24.17 7.93 -4.19
CA ALA A 70 23.27 7.15 -5.04
C ALA A 70 23.56 5.64 -5.02
N ARG A 71 24.82 5.21 -4.85
CA ARG A 71 25.17 3.78 -4.81
C ARG A 71 24.65 3.14 -3.53
N ARG A 72 24.79 3.84 -2.40
CA ARG A 72 24.28 3.36 -1.11
C ARG A 72 22.75 3.28 -1.11
N MET A 73 22.07 4.20 -1.80
CA MET A 73 20.60 4.16 -1.95
C MET A 73 20.15 2.91 -2.71
N VAL A 74 20.75 2.63 -3.86
CA VAL A 74 20.45 1.42 -4.66
C VAL A 74 20.72 0.15 -3.87
N GLU A 75 21.82 0.08 -3.11
CA GLU A 75 22.14 -1.08 -2.27
C GLU A 75 21.06 -1.31 -1.19
N ILE A 76 20.56 -0.24 -0.57
CA ILE A 76 19.48 -0.34 0.43
C ILE A 76 18.20 -0.85 -0.22
N GLU A 77 17.81 -0.31 -1.37
CA GLU A 77 16.61 -0.75 -2.10
C GLU A 77 16.71 -2.23 -2.49
N GLN A 78 17.85 -2.66 -3.04
CA GLN A 78 18.09 -4.07 -3.39
C GLN A 78 18.01 -4.99 -2.17
N ASN A 79 18.57 -4.58 -1.04
CA ASN A 79 18.51 -5.36 0.20
C ASN A 79 17.07 -5.49 0.73
N ILE A 80 16.25 -4.45 0.58
CA ILE A 80 14.84 -4.48 0.97
C ILE A 80 14.06 -5.45 0.08
N LEU A 81 14.25 -5.35 -1.24
CA LEU A 81 13.59 -6.25 -2.20
C LEU A 81 14.03 -7.71 -1.99
N ALA A 82 15.33 -7.97 -1.80
CA ALA A 82 15.82 -9.32 -1.52
C ALA A 82 15.24 -9.91 -0.23
N LYS A 83 15.07 -9.08 0.81
CA LYS A 83 14.41 -9.52 2.05
C LYS A 83 12.94 -9.85 1.81
N ASN A 84 12.24 -9.03 1.03
CA ASN A 84 10.86 -9.29 0.62
C ASN A 84 10.74 -10.61 -0.16
N ASP A 85 11.64 -10.88 -1.11
CA ASP A 85 11.64 -12.11 -1.90
C ASP A 85 11.78 -13.36 -1.03
N GLY A 86 12.55 -13.27 0.06
CA GLY A 86 12.65 -14.31 1.07
C GLY A 86 11.31 -14.64 1.74
N PHE A 87 10.49 -13.62 2.03
CA PHE A 87 9.14 -13.82 2.56
C PHE A 87 8.16 -14.30 1.47
N ALA A 88 8.27 -13.80 0.25
CA ALA A 88 7.44 -14.22 -0.87
C ALA A 88 7.61 -15.72 -1.17
N ALA A 89 8.86 -16.21 -1.12
CA ALA A 89 9.16 -17.62 -1.24
C ALA A 89 8.49 -18.47 -0.15
N GLN A 90 8.47 -18.00 1.10
CA GLN A 90 7.80 -18.68 2.21
C GLN A 90 6.27 -18.71 2.01
N ASN A 91 5.68 -17.59 1.61
CA ASN A 91 4.25 -17.51 1.30
C ASN A 91 3.86 -18.50 0.21
N ARG A 92 4.64 -18.57 -0.86
CA ARG A 92 4.41 -19.49 -1.98
C ARG A 92 4.46 -20.95 -1.54
N VAL A 93 5.43 -21.33 -0.70
CA VAL A 93 5.52 -22.69 -0.13
C VAL A 93 4.27 -23.01 0.69
N ARG A 94 3.82 -22.08 1.53
CA ARG A 94 2.62 -22.24 2.35
C ARG A 94 1.37 -22.42 1.50
N LEU A 95 1.15 -21.55 0.52
CA LEU A 95 0.01 -21.61 -0.39
C LEU A 95 -0.01 -22.91 -1.20
N ALA A 96 1.15 -23.32 -1.71
CA ALA A 96 1.30 -24.57 -2.46
C ALA A 96 1.02 -25.82 -1.59
N ALA A 97 1.37 -25.80 -0.30
CA ALA A 97 1.12 -26.92 0.62
C ALA A 97 -0.39 -27.22 0.76
N ASP A 98 -1.22 -26.18 0.72
CA ASP A 98 -2.69 -26.28 0.80
C ASP A 98 -3.36 -26.26 -0.58
N GLY A 99 -2.59 -26.24 -1.68
CA GLY A 99 -3.10 -26.17 -3.04
C GLY A 99 -3.89 -24.89 -3.33
N VAL A 100 -3.58 -23.78 -2.65
CA VAL A 100 -4.25 -22.49 -2.80
C VAL A 100 -3.63 -21.74 -3.98
N PHE A 101 -4.46 -21.34 -4.93
CA PHE A 101 -4.05 -20.51 -6.05
C PHE A 101 -4.17 -19.02 -5.68
N ALA A 102 -3.07 -18.28 -5.71
CA ALA A 102 -3.04 -16.88 -5.25
C ALA A 102 -3.00 -15.87 -6.40
N LEU A 103 -3.88 -14.88 -6.34
CA LEU A 103 -4.04 -13.81 -7.34
C LEU A 103 -3.85 -12.44 -6.68
N ASN A 104 -2.88 -11.66 -7.17
CA ASN A 104 -2.62 -10.28 -6.74
C ASN A 104 -3.25 -9.30 -7.73
N LEU A 105 -4.21 -8.48 -7.26
CA LEU A 105 -4.89 -7.46 -8.06
C LEU A 105 -4.22 -6.09 -7.85
N LEU A 106 -3.67 -5.54 -8.93
CA LEU A 106 -3.02 -4.24 -8.97
C LEU A 106 -3.86 -3.28 -9.81
N ALA A 107 -4.00 -2.03 -9.35
CA ALA A 107 -4.64 -0.98 -10.16
C ALA A 107 -4.35 0.40 -9.55
N GLY A 108 -4.62 1.45 -10.32
CA GLY A 108 -4.69 2.80 -9.76
C GLY A 108 -5.89 2.96 -8.81
N PRO A 109 -5.92 4.02 -7.98
CA PRO A 109 -7.10 4.36 -7.19
C PRO A 109 -8.36 4.49 -8.07
N GLY A 110 -9.50 3.98 -7.60
CA GLY A 110 -10.77 4.13 -8.31
C GLY A 110 -10.93 3.28 -9.57
N ALA A 111 -9.96 2.45 -9.95
CA ALA A 111 -10.04 1.60 -11.15
C ALA A 111 -11.03 0.41 -11.04
N GLY A 112 -11.77 0.31 -9.94
CA GLY A 112 -12.85 -0.69 -9.77
C GLY A 112 -12.40 -2.07 -9.30
N LYS A 113 -11.21 -2.22 -8.69
CA LYS A 113 -10.69 -3.51 -8.16
C LYS A 113 -11.71 -4.22 -7.28
N THR A 114 -12.16 -3.58 -6.21
CA THR A 114 -13.10 -4.18 -5.26
C THR A 114 -14.43 -4.53 -5.91
N THR A 115 -14.92 -3.70 -6.83
CA THR A 115 -16.16 -3.99 -7.56
C THR A 115 -16.00 -5.24 -8.42
N LEU A 116 -14.90 -5.34 -9.18
CA LEU A 116 -14.60 -6.55 -9.95
C LEU A 116 -14.48 -7.77 -9.04
N LEU A 117 -13.78 -7.64 -7.91
CA LEU A 117 -13.56 -8.73 -6.98
C LEU A 117 -14.88 -9.20 -6.34
N VAL A 118 -15.72 -8.29 -5.86
CA VAL A 118 -17.03 -8.62 -5.28
C VAL A 118 -17.92 -9.35 -6.29
N GLU A 119 -18.01 -8.87 -7.54
CA GLU A 119 -18.82 -9.53 -8.57
C GLU A 119 -18.22 -10.90 -8.97
N THR A 120 -16.89 -11.03 -8.98
CA THR A 120 -16.20 -12.30 -9.21
C THR A 120 -16.55 -13.30 -8.11
N LEU A 121 -16.46 -12.90 -6.84
CA LEU A 121 -16.78 -13.76 -5.69
C LEU A 121 -18.23 -14.24 -5.73
N LYS A 122 -19.19 -13.34 -6.03
CA LYS A 122 -20.60 -13.73 -6.23
C LYS A 122 -20.77 -14.79 -7.31
N ALA A 123 -20.05 -14.67 -8.42
CA ALA A 123 -20.10 -15.64 -9.52
C ALA A 123 -19.42 -17.00 -9.19
N LEU A 124 -18.57 -17.04 -8.17
CA LEU A 124 -17.85 -18.23 -7.70
C LEU A 124 -18.56 -18.98 -6.56
N VAL A 125 -19.63 -18.41 -5.98
CA VAL A 125 -20.39 -19.02 -4.89
C VAL A 125 -20.78 -20.47 -5.24
N GLY A 126 -20.45 -21.40 -4.34
CA GLY A 126 -20.75 -22.83 -4.49
C GLY A 126 -19.88 -23.58 -5.52
N ARG A 127 -18.92 -22.90 -6.16
CA ARG A 127 -18.05 -23.49 -7.19
C ARG A 127 -16.59 -23.56 -6.74
N VAL A 128 -16.11 -22.51 -6.08
CA VAL A 128 -14.71 -22.38 -5.64
C VAL A 128 -14.68 -21.76 -4.25
N SER A 129 -13.95 -22.38 -3.33
CA SER A 129 -13.63 -21.78 -2.03
C SER A 129 -12.69 -20.61 -2.24
N ALA A 130 -13.00 -19.45 -1.68
CA ALA A 130 -12.15 -18.27 -1.80
C ALA A 130 -12.02 -17.53 -0.47
N ALA A 131 -10.93 -16.78 -0.34
CA ALA A 131 -10.69 -15.86 0.75
C ALA A 131 -9.96 -14.62 0.20
N VAL A 132 -10.04 -13.51 0.93
CA VAL A 132 -9.45 -12.24 0.47
C VAL A 132 -8.53 -11.62 1.52
N ILE A 133 -7.39 -11.14 1.06
CA ILE A 133 -6.58 -10.15 1.76
C ILE A 133 -6.81 -8.82 1.05
N GLU A 134 -7.31 -7.84 1.78
CA GLU A 134 -7.51 -6.48 1.29
C GLU A 134 -6.40 -5.58 1.84
N GLY A 135 -5.76 -4.79 0.99
CA GLY A 135 -4.76 -3.82 1.37
C GLY A 135 -5.14 -2.41 0.95
N ASP A 136 -5.34 -1.54 1.95
CA ASP A 136 -5.56 -0.11 1.74
C ASP A 136 -4.68 0.71 2.71
N GLN A 137 -4.61 2.01 2.52
CA GLN A 137 -3.95 2.94 3.44
C GLN A 137 -4.72 3.04 4.75
N GLN A 138 -6.05 3.12 4.64
CA GLN A 138 -6.96 3.34 5.77
C GLN A 138 -8.33 2.69 5.52
N THR A 139 -9.10 2.54 6.60
CA THR A 139 -10.47 1.98 6.65
C THR A 139 -10.54 0.47 6.48
N ALA A 140 -11.74 -0.10 6.63
CA ALA A 140 -11.99 -1.52 6.38
C ALA A 140 -13.13 -1.72 5.37
N ASN A 141 -13.47 -0.66 4.62
CA ASN A 141 -14.69 -0.60 3.81
C ASN A 141 -14.73 -1.70 2.76
N ASP A 142 -13.60 -1.96 2.11
CA ASP A 142 -13.52 -2.95 1.04
C ASP A 142 -13.53 -4.38 1.60
N ALA A 143 -12.82 -4.64 2.69
CA ALA A 143 -12.95 -5.89 3.43
C ALA A 143 -14.39 -6.15 3.93
N ASP A 144 -15.10 -5.12 4.41
CA ASP A 144 -16.50 -5.21 4.84
C ASP A 144 -17.43 -5.57 3.67
N ARG A 145 -17.23 -4.97 2.50
CA ARG A 145 -18.00 -5.29 1.29
C ARG A 145 -17.80 -6.74 0.85
N ILE A 146 -16.58 -7.27 0.98
CA ILE A 146 -16.28 -8.68 0.69
C ILE A 146 -16.96 -9.60 1.72
N ARG A 147 -16.86 -9.28 3.01
CA ARG A 147 -17.51 -10.06 4.07
C ARG A 147 -19.04 -10.08 3.91
N ALA A 148 -19.63 -8.97 3.47
CA ALA A 148 -21.07 -8.86 3.22
C ALA A 148 -21.58 -9.80 2.12
N VAL A 149 -20.72 -10.26 1.21
CA VAL A 149 -21.07 -11.29 0.20
C VAL A 149 -20.73 -12.72 0.63
N GLY A 150 -20.33 -12.90 1.89
CA GLY A 150 -20.17 -14.21 2.54
C GLY A 150 -18.79 -14.84 2.42
N PHE A 151 -17.78 -14.09 1.98
CA PHE A 151 -16.41 -14.60 1.87
C PHE A 151 -15.51 -14.10 3.01
N PRO A 152 -14.60 -14.94 3.54
CA PRO A 152 -13.61 -14.51 4.53
C PRO A 152 -12.72 -13.42 3.96
N ALA A 153 -12.54 -12.32 4.70
CA ALA A 153 -11.60 -11.27 4.35
C ALA A 153 -10.84 -10.74 5.56
N VAL A 154 -9.56 -10.42 5.36
CA VAL A 154 -8.70 -9.71 6.31
C VAL A 154 -8.27 -8.39 5.69
N GLN A 155 -8.40 -7.31 6.47
CA GLN A 155 -7.93 -5.97 6.11
C GLN A 155 -6.49 -5.78 6.58
N ILE A 156 -5.64 -5.25 5.70
CA ILE A 156 -4.32 -4.69 5.99
C ILE A 156 -4.39 -3.19 5.79
N ASN A 157 -4.30 -2.42 6.88
CA ASN A 157 -4.11 -0.98 6.81
C ASN A 157 -2.62 -0.68 6.78
N THR A 158 -2.12 -0.21 5.65
CA THR A 158 -0.70 0.09 5.42
C THR A 158 -0.29 1.46 5.95
N GLY A 159 -1.23 2.28 6.43
CA GLY A 159 -0.98 3.64 6.88
C GLY A 159 -0.52 4.51 5.72
N LYS A 160 0.75 4.93 5.73
CA LYS A 160 1.36 5.68 4.61
C LYS A 160 1.99 4.79 3.54
N GLY A 161 1.97 3.47 3.72
CA GLY A 161 2.43 2.53 2.70
C GLY A 161 1.65 2.69 1.39
N CYS A 162 2.34 2.48 0.27
CA CYS A 162 1.74 2.56 -1.07
C CYS A 162 1.59 1.18 -1.75
N HIS A 163 1.90 0.11 -1.03
CA HIS A 163 1.86 -1.28 -1.49
C HIS A 163 1.75 -2.22 -0.29
N LEU A 164 1.34 -3.46 -0.57
CA LEU A 164 1.58 -4.60 0.32
C LEU A 164 2.95 -5.21 0.05
N ASP A 165 3.60 -5.73 1.09
CA ASP A 165 4.78 -6.58 0.98
C ASP A 165 4.46 -8.03 1.39
N ALA A 166 5.36 -8.97 1.07
CA ALA A 166 5.15 -10.38 1.36
C ALA A 166 5.05 -10.68 2.87
N HIS A 167 5.71 -9.90 3.72
CA HIS A 167 5.66 -10.11 5.17
C HIS A 167 4.27 -9.76 5.72
N MET A 168 3.69 -8.65 5.25
CA MET A 168 2.31 -8.26 5.57
C MET A 168 1.31 -9.35 5.14
N VAL A 169 1.46 -9.86 3.91
CA VAL A 169 0.60 -10.93 3.39
C VAL A 169 0.76 -12.22 4.21
N GLY A 170 1.99 -12.59 4.57
CA GLY A 170 2.27 -13.74 5.43
C GLY A 170 1.50 -13.66 6.76
N HIS A 171 1.56 -12.51 7.43
CA HIS A 171 0.83 -12.28 8.67
C HIS A 171 -0.69 -12.22 8.50
N ALA A 172 -1.20 -11.72 7.37
CA ALA A 172 -2.63 -11.77 7.10
C ALA A 172 -3.11 -13.20 6.89
N MET A 173 -2.32 -14.06 6.24
CA MET A 173 -2.62 -15.49 6.10
C MET A 173 -2.66 -16.22 7.46
N ASP A 174 -1.94 -15.76 8.49
CA ASP A 174 -2.04 -16.32 9.85
C ASP A 174 -3.42 -16.11 10.49
N ARG A 175 -4.17 -15.11 10.03
CA ARG A 175 -5.47 -14.70 10.59
C ARG A 175 -6.65 -15.02 9.66
N LEU A 176 -6.36 -15.50 8.46
CA LEU A 176 -7.35 -15.80 7.43
C LEU A 176 -7.45 -17.33 7.28
N PRO A 177 -8.66 -17.92 7.35
CA PRO A 177 -8.82 -19.32 7.02
C PRO A 177 -8.52 -19.52 5.52
N LEU A 178 -7.36 -20.12 5.21
CA LEU A 178 -6.95 -20.34 3.83
C LEU A 178 -7.88 -21.35 3.14
N PRO A 179 -8.32 -21.08 1.91
CA PRO A 179 -9.26 -21.94 1.20
C PRO A 179 -8.50 -23.10 0.54
N ALA A 180 -8.23 -24.19 1.25
CA ALA A 180 -7.51 -25.35 0.71
C ALA A 180 -8.11 -25.82 -0.64
N GLY A 181 -7.25 -25.98 -1.66
CA GLY A 181 -7.64 -26.28 -3.04
C GLY A 181 -8.43 -25.17 -3.76
N GLY A 182 -8.51 -23.98 -3.17
CA GLY A 182 -9.28 -22.83 -3.63
C GLY A 182 -8.41 -21.66 -4.07
N VAL A 183 -8.96 -20.44 -3.96
CA VAL A 183 -8.31 -19.22 -4.47
C VAL A 183 -8.15 -18.18 -3.35
N LEU A 184 -6.94 -17.66 -3.19
CA LEU A 184 -6.67 -16.48 -2.38
C LEU A 184 -6.59 -15.26 -3.29
N PHE A 185 -7.48 -14.29 -3.10
CA PHE A 185 -7.37 -12.99 -3.74
C PHE A 185 -6.63 -12.03 -2.81
N ILE A 186 -5.68 -11.29 -3.36
CA ILE A 186 -4.96 -10.22 -2.68
C ILE A 186 -5.29 -8.94 -3.44
N GLU A 187 -6.18 -8.11 -2.89
CA GLU A 187 -6.43 -6.78 -3.43
C GLU A 187 -5.37 -5.82 -2.88
N ASN A 188 -4.46 -5.34 -3.73
CA ASN A 188 -3.37 -4.47 -3.31
C ASN A 188 -3.81 -3.01 -3.19
N VAL A 189 -2.97 -2.19 -2.57
CA VAL A 189 -3.19 -0.74 -2.47
C VAL A 189 -3.37 -0.15 -3.86
N GLY A 190 -4.28 0.82 -4.01
CA GLY A 190 -4.49 1.56 -5.26
C GLY A 190 -3.26 2.35 -5.70
N ASN A 191 -2.32 1.71 -6.38
CA ASN A 191 -1.09 2.29 -6.90
C ASN A 191 -0.56 1.42 -8.05
N LEU A 192 -0.08 2.04 -9.12
CA LEU A 192 0.48 1.32 -10.29
C LEU A 192 2.01 1.30 -10.34
N VAL A 193 2.67 1.96 -9.39
CA VAL A 193 4.12 2.11 -9.34
C VAL A 193 4.70 1.22 -8.24
N CYS A 194 4.41 1.51 -6.97
CA CYS A 194 5.02 0.80 -5.85
C CYS A 194 4.79 -0.73 -5.89
N PRO A 195 3.56 -1.23 -6.12
CA PRO A 195 3.30 -2.67 -6.05
C PRO A 195 4.02 -3.49 -7.12
N ALA A 196 4.50 -2.86 -8.20
CA ALA A 196 5.19 -3.57 -9.28
C ALA A 196 6.50 -4.21 -8.82
N ALA A 197 7.18 -3.63 -7.83
CA ALA A 197 8.48 -4.09 -7.36
C ALA A 197 8.42 -5.22 -6.31
N PHE A 198 7.27 -5.46 -5.68
CA PHE A 198 7.17 -6.36 -4.53
C PHE A 198 6.43 -7.66 -4.90
N ASP A 199 7.16 -8.78 -4.86
CA ASP A 199 6.57 -10.13 -4.89
C ASP A 199 5.88 -10.43 -3.55
N LEU A 200 4.64 -10.94 -3.58
CA LEU A 200 3.90 -11.33 -2.38
C LEU A 200 3.89 -12.85 -2.18
N GLY A 201 4.41 -13.61 -3.14
CA GLY A 201 4.29 -15.07 -3.20
C GLY A 201 3.08 -15.55 -4.01
N GLU A 202 2.42 -14.66 -4.75
CA GLU A 202 1.30 -14.98 -5.63
C GLU A 202 1.70 -15.82 -6.85
N ASP A 203 0.72 -16.48 -7.47
CA ASP A 203 0.91 -17.21 -8.73
C ASP A 203 0.76 -16.32 -9.97
N LYS A 204 -0.14 -15.33 -9.89
CA LYS A 204 -0.41 -14.37 -10.95
C LYS A 204 -0.69 -12.97 -10.41
N ARG A 205 -0.20 -11.99 -11.16
CA ARG A 205 -0.57 -10.57 -11.05
C ARG A 205 -1.60 -10.22 -12.10
N ILE A 206 -2.65 -9.52 -11.69
CA ILE A 206 -3.71 -9.03 -12.55
C ILE A 206 -3.71 -7.50 -12.43
N THR A 207 -3.37 -6.80 -13.50
CA THR A 207 -3.41 -5.33 -13.54
C THR A 207 -4.71 -4.85 -14.19
N LEU A 208 -5.44 -4.00 -13.48
CA LEU A 208 -6.66 -3.37 -13.98
C LEU A 208 -6.35 -1.94 -14.41
N LEU A 209 -6.92 -1.56 -15.55
CA LEU A 209 -6.87 -0.20 -16.09
C LEU A 209 -8.30 0.25 -16.41
N SER A 210 -8.69 1.42 -15.91
CA SER A 210 -9.94 2.08 -16.28
C SER A 210 -9.71 3.01 -17.47
N VAL A 211 -10.72 3.16 -18.34
CA VAL A 211 -10.69 4.06 -19.51
C VAL A 211 -11.08 5.52 -19.17
N THR A 212 -11.39 5.77 -17.90
CA THR A 212 -11.94 7.04 -17.38
C THR A 212 -10.87 8.04 -17.02
#